data_AF-A0A357BXQ1-F1
#
_entry.id   AF-A0A357BXQ1-F1
#
_cell.length_a   1.000
_cell.length_b   1.000
_cell.length_c   1.000
_cell.angle_alpha   90.00
_cell.angle_beta   90.00
_cell.angle_gamma   90.00
#
_symmetry.space_group_name_H-M   'P 1'
#
loop_
_entity.id
_entity.type
_entity.pdbx_description
1 polymer ?
#
loop_
_entity_poly.entity_id
_entity_poly.type
_entity_poly.pdbx_seq_one_letter_code
_entity_poly.pdbx_strand_id
1 'polypeptide(L)'
;MICDKKNKPVMTAEQISECRMCMHASEKKVWCCLLGCWIKEQAIITTSNKVIPKHHKSVVEKPTIPQMAENFAKAMIKWSGGGFKTVDKETYIKRRQICSACVDGWRCPHCGCMLWAKVALTTEKCPENKW
;
A
#
# COMPACT_ATOMS: atom_id res chain seq x y z
N MET A 1 -6.50 18.68 -1.72
CA MET A 1 -5.60 19.82 -1.49
C MET A 1 -6.18 21.00 -2.24
N ILE A 2 -6.70 22.01 -1.55
CA ILE A 2 -7.28 23.20 -2.21
C ILE A 2 -6.27 24.34 -2.07
N CYS A 3 -5.90 24.95 -3.20
CA CYS A 3 -4.90 26.01 -3.29
C CYS A 3 -5.57 27.39 -3.35
N ASP A 4 -5.12 28.35 -2.54
CA ASP A 4 -5.69 29.71 -2.43
C ASP A 4 -4.60 30.79 -2.51
N LYS A 5 -4.68 31.76 -3.43
CA LYS A 5 -3.56 32.69 -3.77
C LYS A 5 -3.45 33.96 -2.90
N LYS A 6 -4.12 34.00 -1.76
CA LYS A 6 -4.27 35.22 -0.96
C LYS A 6 -3.01 35.54 -0.13
N ASN A 7 -2.15 36.40 -0.70
CA ASN A 7 -0.98 37.05 -0.09
C ASN A 7 0.21 36.14 0.30
N LYS A 8 1.42 36.58 -0.06
CA LYS A 8 2.68 35.88 0.23
C LYS A 8 3.14 36.16 1.68
N PRO A 9 3.43 35.15 2.51
CA PRO A 9 3.98 35.36 3.84
C PRO A 9 5.45 35.82 3.77
N VAL A 10 5.89 36.59 4.78
CA VAL A 10 7.31 36.94 4.98
C VAL A 10 8.03 35.71 5.54
N MET A 11 9.09 35.26 4.88
CA MET A 11 9.84 34.06 5.26
C MET A 11 11.23 34.42 5.80
N THR A 12 11.69 33.67 6.80
CA THR A 12 13.07 33.73 7.32
C THR A 12 14.06 33.02 6.38
N ALA A 13 15.35 33.28 6.54
CA ALA A 13 16.40 32.72 5.68
C ALA A 13 16.44 31.19 5.72
N GLU A 14 16.21 30.61 6.89
CA GLU A 14 16.16 29.16 7.15
C GLU A 14 14.97 28.51 6.43
N GLN A 15 13.80 29.17 6.47
CA GLN A 15 12.59 28.70 5.78
C GLN A 15 12.74 28.72 4.24
N ILE A 16 13.55 29.65 3.73
CA ILE A 16 13.90 29.76 2.31
C ILE A 16 14.84 28.60 1.91
N SER A 17 15.85 28.26 2.71
CA SER A 17 16.72 27.11 2.43
C SER A 17 15.96 25.78 2.40
N GLU A 18 15.05 25.58 3.36
CA GLU A 18 14.18 24.40 3.36
C GLU A 18 13.20 24.36 2.19
N CYS A 19 12.78 25.52 1.68
CA CYS A 19 11.90 25.60 0.50
C CYS A 19 12.63 25.11 -0.77
N ARG A 20 13.93 25.42 -0.92
CA ARG A 20 14.72 25.03 -2.09
C ARG A 20 14.96 23.52 -2.19
N MET A 21 14.87 22.80 -1.07
CA MET A 21 15.02 21.34 -1.01
C MET A 21 13.70 20.57 -1.22
N CYS A 22 12.56 21.26 -1.35
CA CYS A 22 11.23 20.63 -1.36
C CYS A 22 10.68 20.43 -2.78
N MET A 23 10.33 19.19 -3.15
CA MET A 23 9.66 18.86 -4.43
C MET A 23 8.13 19.10 -4.44
N HIS A 24 7.68 20.12 -3.69
CA HIS A 24 6.34 20.73 -3.70
C HIS A 24 5.37 20.21 -2.63
N ALA A 25 5.03 21.13 -1.71
CA ALA A 25 3.98 21.01 -0.70
C ALA A 25 4.12 19.84 0.27
N SER A 26 5.14 19.88 1.14
CA SER A 26 5.18 18.94 2.27
C SER A 26 4.05 19.23 3.25
N GLU A 27 3.58 18.19 3.97
CA GLU A 27 2.51 18.25 4.98
C GLU A 27 2.72 19.33 6.04
N LYS A 28 3.95 19.83 6.21
CA LYS A 28 4.31 20.86 7.18
C LYS A 28 4.22 22.29 6.65
N LYS A 29 3.97 22.52 5.36
CA LYS A 29 3.99 23.86 4.75
C LYS A 29 2.62 24.29 4.22
N VAL A 30 2.12 25.38 4.80
CA VAL A 30 0.83 26.00 4.45
C VAL A 30 0.94 26.92 3.22
N TRP A 31 2.15 27.22 2.70
CA TRP A 31 2.38 28.08 1.51
C TRP A 31 3.42 27.48 0.55
N CYS A 32 3.11 27.49 -0.76
CA CYS A 32 4.00 27.03 -1.84
C CYS A 32 4.55 28.21 -2.65
N CYS A 33 5.86 28.43 -2.61
CA CYS A 33 6.52 29.52 -3.34
C CYS A 33 6.50 29.35 -4.86
N LEU A 34 6.49 28.10 -5.38
CA LEU A 34 6.43 27.86 -6.82
C LEU A 34 5.05 28.19 -7.40
N LEU A 35 4.00 27.77 -6.69
CA LEU A 35 2.62 27.95 -7.14
C LEU A 35 2.02 29.30 -6.69
N GLY A 36 2.70 30.01 -5.79
CA GLY A 36 2.25 31.28 -5.22
C GLY A 36 0.90 31.14 -4.51
N CYS A 37 0.68 30.04 -3.78
CA CYS A 37 -0.60 29.74 -3.16
C CYS A 37 -0.48 29.08 -1.77
N TRP A 38 -1.48 29.33 -0.93
CA TRP A 38 -1.72 28.66 0.34
C TRP A 38 -2.35 27.31 0.11
N ILE A 39 -2.03 26.37 0.97
CA ILE A 39 -2.51 25.00 0.95
C ILE A 39 -3.36 24.82 2.19
N LYS A 40 -4.68 24.73 2.00
CA LYS A 40 -5.61 24.46 3.10
C LYS A 40 -5.74 22.95 3.27
N GLU A 41 -5.43 22.49 4.48
CA GLU A 41 -5.71 21.14 4.92
C GLU A 41 -7.21 21.05 5.24
N GLN A 42 -7.93 20.08 4.67
CA GLN A 42 -9.32 19.85 5.01
C GLN A 42 -9.37 18.82 6.14
N ALA A 43 -9.76 19.26 7.33
CA ALA A 43 -10.11 18.38 8.44
C ALA A 43 -11.33 17.54 8.02
N ILE A 44 -11.17 16.23 7.89
CA ILE A 44 -12.28 15.32 7.65
C ILE A 44 -12.85 14.94 9.02
N ILE A 45 -13.89 15.67 9.44
CA ILE A 45 -14.77 15.27 10.54
C ILE A 45 -15.67 14.14 10.00
N THR A 46 -15.75 13.06 10.76
CA THR A 46 -16.68 11.93 10.66
C THR A 46 -18.06 12.28 10.11
N THR A 47 -18.49 11.62 9.03
CA THR A 47 -19.84 11.04 8.86
C THR A 47 -19.92 10.23 7.57
N SER A 48 -20.65 9.12 7.65
CA SER A 48 -20.96 8.15 6.60
C SER A 48 -21.20 8.75 5.20
N ASN A 49 -20.27 8.56 4.27
CA ASN A 49 -20.55 7.94 2.97
C ASN A 49 -19.25 7.71 2.17
N LYS A 50 -19.33 6.71 1.31
CA LYS A 50 -18.26 5.98 0.60
C LYS A 50 -17.50 6.83 -0.44
N VAL A 51 -16.35 6.29 -0.91
CA VAL A 51 -15.59 6.57 -2.17
C VAL A 51 -14.42 7.58 -1.99
N ILE A 52 -13.09 7.34 -2.16
CA ILE A 52 -12.19 6.39 -2.88
C ILE A 52 -10.92 6.20 -2.02
N PRO A 53 -10.31 5.00 -1.90
CA PRO A 53 -9.14 4.79 -1.05
C PRO A 53 -7.86 5.44 -1.62
N LYS A 54 -7.29 6.37 -0.85
CA LYS A 54 -5.95 6.91 -1.03
C LYS A 54 -4.92 5.80 -0.82
N HIS A 55 -3.89 5.76 -1.66
CA HIS A 55 -2.74 4.85 -1.55
C HIS A 55 -1.92 5.25 -0.31
N HIS A 56 -2.43 4.91 0.87
CA HIS A 56 -1.74 5.01 2.13
C HIS A 56 -0.77 3.84 2.22
N LYS A 57 0.52 4.11 2.40
CA LYS A 57 1.52 3.11 2.73
C LYS A 57 1.08 2.51 4.08
N SER A 58 0.41 1.35 4.04
CA SER A 58 -0.12 0.72 5.24
C SER A 58 1.05 0.17 6.04
N VAL A 59 1.13 0.58 7.31
CA VAL A 59 1.67 -0.30 8.33
C VAL A 59 0.83 -1.57 8.21
N VAL A 60 1.42 -2.66 7.72
CA VAL A 60 0.66 -3.86 7.36
C VAL A 60 0.20 -4.53 8.65
N GLU A 61 -0.96 -4.10 9.15
CA GLU A 61 -1.69 -4.84 10.17
C GLU A 61 -2.02 -6.20 9.58
N LYS A 62 -1.62 -7.26 10.29
CA LYS A 62 -1.87 -8.63 9.87
C LYS A 62 -3.38 -8.80 9.69
N PRO A 63 -3.83 -9.47 8.61
CA PRO A 63 -5.25 -9.66 8.37
C PRO A 63 -5.90 -10.39 9.55
N THR A 64 -7.09 -9.96 9.91
CA THR A 64 -7.90 -10.63 10.94
C THR A 64 -8.36 -12.00 10.45
N ILE A 65 -8.73 -12.90 11.37
CA ILE A 65 -9.17 -14.26 11.02
C ILE A 65 -10.35 -14.28 10.01
N PRO A 66 -11.40 -13.44 10.15
CA PRO A 66 -12.48 -13.39 9.16
C PRO A 66 -12.00 -12.96 7.77
N GLN A 67 -11.11 -11.96 7.70
CA GLN A 67 -10.53 -11.51 6.44
C GLN A 67 -9.68 -12.60 5.79
N MET A 68 -8.94 -13.38 6.59
CA MET A 68 -8.19 -14.53 6.10
C MET A 68 -9.09 -15.60 5.51
N ALA A 69 -10.23 -15.90 6.15
CA ALA A 69 -11.20 -16.85 5.64
C ALA A 69 -11.82 -16.40 4.31
N GLU A 70 -12.20 -15.12 4.22
CA GLU A 70 -12.73 -14.54 2.98
C GLU A 70 -11.70 -14.58 1.83
N ASN A 71 -10.46 -14.18 2.11
CA ASN A 71 -9.38 -14.21 1.13
C ASN A 71 -9.06 -15.65 0.68
N PHE A 72 -9.08 -16.60 1.61
CA PHE A 72 -8.93 -18.02 1.28
C PHE A 72 -10.05 -18.51 0.38
N ALA A 73 -11.31 -18.25 0.71
CA ALA A 73 -12.45 -18.65 -0.10
C ALA A 73 -12.37 -18.10 -1.53
N LYS A 74 -12.02 -16.81 -1.68
CA LYS A 74 -11.80 -16.18 -2.98
C LYS A 74 -10.67 -16.85 -3.77
N ALA A 75 -9.55 -17.16 -3.12
CA ALA A 75 -8.43 -17.85 -3.75
C ALA A 75 -8.82 -19.26 -4.23
N MET A 76 -9.60 -20.00 -3.44
CA MET A 76 -10.07 -21.34 -3.78
C MET A 76 -11.04 -21.34 -4.97
N ILE A 77 -11.98 -20.38 -5.01
CA ILE A 77 -12.89 -20.18 -6.16
C ILE A 77 -12.10 -19.85 -7.43
N LYS A 78 -11.08 -18.98 -7.31
CA LYS A 78 -10.22 -18.63 -8.44
C LYS A 78 -9.43 -19.85 -8.94
N TRP A 79 -8.88 -20.62 -8.02
CA TRP A 79 -8.10 -21.81 -8.33
C TRP A 79 -8.93 -22.93 -8.95
N SER A 80 -10.16 -23.14 -8.44
CA SER A 80 -11.09 -24.10 -9.04
C SER A 80 -11.51 -23.67 -10.45
N GLY A 81 -11.76 -22.37 -10.68
CA GLY A 81 -11.97 -21.81 -12.02
C GLY A 81 -10.77 -21.96 -12.96
N GLY A 82 -9.55 -22.07 -12.40
CA GLY A 82 -8.32 -22.40 -13.12
C GLY A 82 -8.09 -23.91 -13.36
N GLY A 83 -9.03 -24.76 -12.94
CA GLY A 83 -8.97 -26.21 -13.12
C GLY A 83 -8.10 -26.94 -12.10
N PHE A 84 -7.98 -26.41 -10.87
CA PHE A 84 -7.20 -27.02 -9.78
C PHE A 84 -5.72 -27.23 -10.11
N LYS A 85 -5.18 -26.45 -11.05
CA LYS A 85 -3.78 -26.57 -11.52
C LYS A 85 -2.80 -26.04 -10.48
N THR A 86 -1.74 -26.79 -10.25
CA THR A 86 -0.57 -26.36 -9.48
C THR A 86 0.59 -25.99 -10.40
N VAL A 87 1.51 -25.16 -9.91
CA VAL A 87 2.74 -24.84 -10.63
C VAL A 87 3.69 -26.03 -10.63
N ASP A 88 4.65 -26.01 -11.55
CA ASP A 88 5.75 -26.97 -11.57
C ASP A 88 6.68 -26.82 -10.35
N LYS A 89 7.53 -27.82 -10.13
CA LYS A 89 8.43 -27.89 -8.97
C LYS A 89 9.44 -26.73 -8.94
N GLU A 90 9.96 -26.30 -10.08
CA GLU A 90 10.96 -25.24 -10.16
C GLU A 90 10.33 -23.90 -9.77
N THR A 91 9.16 -23.60 -10.34
CA THR A 91 8.37 -22.41 -9.99
C THR A 91 7.98 -22.43 -8.52
N TYR A 92 7.56 -23.57 -7.98
CA TYR A 92 7.24 -23.73 -6.56
C TYR A 92 8.46 -23.38 -5.68
N ILE A 93 9.63 -23.95 -5.97
CA ILE A 93 10.86 -23.72 -5.20
C ILE A 93 11.25 -22.24 -5.26
N LYS A 94 11.24 -21.65 -6.45
CA LYS A 94 11.57 -20.23 -6.65
C LYS A 94 10.65 -19.31 -5.84
N ARG A 95 9.34 -19.51 -5.93
CA ARG A 95 8.35 -18.74 -5.16
C ARG A 95 8.52 -18.96 -3.65
N ARG A 96 8.81 -20.20 -3.22
CA ARG A 96 9.02 -20.53 -1.81
C ARG A 96 10.26 -19.85 -1.26
N GLN A 97 11.36 -19.81 -2.01
CA GLN A 97 12.59 -19.11 -1.64
C GLN A 97 12.35 -17.60 -1.47
N ILE A 98 11.64 -16.97 -2.41
CA ILE A 98 11.25 -15.55 -2.32
C ILE A 98 10.42 -15.29 -1.04
N CYS A 99 9.49 -16.17 -0.73
CA CYS A 99 8.68 -16.06 0.48
C CYS A 99 9.49 -16.27 1.77
N SER A 100 10.42 -17.22 1.80
CA SER A 100 11.28 -17.47 2.96
C SER A 100 12.19 -16.28 3.26
N ALA A 101 12.63 -15.51 2.26
CA ALA A 101 13.38 -14.27 2.48
C ALA A 101 12.58 -13.18 3.20
N CYS A 102 11.24 -13.28 3.24
CA CYS A 102 10.39 -12.32 3.95
C CYS A 102 10.09 -12.73 5.39
N VAL A 103 10.14 -14.03 5.70
CA VAL A 103 9.78 -14.58 7.02
C VAL A 103 10.31 -16.00 7.18
N ASP A 104 10.86 -16.32 8.36
CA ASP A 104 11.29 -17.67 8.74
C ASP A 104 10.12 -18.56 9.23
N GLY A 105 8.90 -18.20 8.85
CA GLY A 105 7.66 -18.82 9.33
C GLY A 105 6.90 -19.59 8.25
N TRP A 106 5.71 -20.05 8.63
CA TRP A 106 4.79 -20.78 7.75
C TRP A 106 3.68 -19.90 7.15
N ARG A 107 3.54 -18.66 7.64
CA ARG A 107 2.57 -17.67 7.16
C ARG A 107 3.24 -16.38 6.72
N CYS A 108 2.73 -15.80 5.63
CA CYS A 108 3.17 -14.49 5.15
C CYS A 108 2.70 -13.37 6.12
N PRO A 109 3.58 -12.48 6.58
CA PRO A 109 3.17 -11.35 7.42
C PRO A 109 2.32 -10.32 6.64
N HIS A 110 2.48 -10.26 5.32
CA HIS A 110 1.76 -9.28 4.48
C HIS A 110 0.35 -9.73 4.10
N CYS A 111 0.16 -11.02 3.80
CA CYS A 111 -1.11 -11.55 3.29
C CYS A 111 -1.78 -12.59 4.19
N GLY A 112 -1.12 -13.00 5.29
CA GLY A 112 -1.60 -14.06 6.20
C GLY A 112 -1.55 -15.49 5.62
N CYS A 113 -1.29 -15.63 4.33
CA CYS A 113 -1.39 -16.89 3.60
C CYS A 113 -0.40 -17.96 4.10
N MET A 114 -0.82 -19.24 4.09
CA MET A 114 0.12 -20.36 4.24
C MET A 114 1.08 -20.40 3.05
N LEU A 115 2.38 -20.33 3.33
CA LEU A 115 3.39 -20.19 2.29
C LEU A 115 3.45 -21.41 1.37
N TRP A 116 3.37 -22.63 1.92
CA TRP A 116 3.38 -23.86 1.14
C TRP A 116 2.17 -23.98 0.19
N ALA A 117 1.00 -23.51 0.62
CA ALA A 117 -0.22 -23.61 -0.18
C ALA A 117 -0.25 -22.54 -1.28
N LYS A 118 -0.03 -21.27 -0.92
CA LYS A 118 -0.21 -20.16 -1.87
C LYS A 118 0.78 -20.22 -3.03
N VAL A 119 2.04 -20.59 -2.77
CA VAL A 119 3.06 -20.64 -3.82
C VAL A 119 2.81 -21.76 -4.84
N ALA A 120 2.07 -22.80 -4.46
CA ALA A 120 1.67 -23.91 -5.33
C ALA A 120 0.54 -23.54 -6.30
N LEU A 121 -0.29 -22.54 -5.97
CA LEU A 121 -1.45 -22.16 -6.79
C LEU A 121 -1.01 -21.36 -8.03
N THR A 122 -1.43 -21.81 -9.21
CA THR A 122 -1.14 -21.15 -10.49
C THR A 122 -1.82 -19.79 -10.63
N THR A 123 -3.01 -19.65 -10.05
CA THR A 123 -3.86 -18.46 -10.16
C THR A 123 -3.48 -17.36 -9.19
N GLU A 124 -2.64 -17.65 -8.21
CA GLU A 124 -2.24 -16.70 -7.17
C GLU A 124 -1.00 -15.90 -7.57
N LYS A 125 -0.86 -14.73 -6.94
CA LYS A 125 0.27 -13.82 -7.10
C LYS A 125 0.71 -13.27 -5.75
N CYS A 126 1.95 -12.79 -5.66
CA CYS A 126 2.41 -12.02 -4.52
C CYS A 126 1.73 -10.63 -4.51
N PRO A 127 1.12 -10.16 -3.41
CA PRO A 127 0.54 -8.82 -3.34
C PRO A 127 1.60 -7.71 -3.50
N GLU A 128 2.86 -8.01 -3.16
CA GLU A 128 4.02 -7.13 -3.36
C GLU A 128 4.64 -7.29 -4.77
N ASN A 129 4.02 -8.10 -5.65
CA ASN A 129 4.50 -8.41 -7.00
C ASN A 129 5.93 -8.96 -7.07
N LYS A 130 6.41 -9.63 -6.00
CA LYS A 130 7.72 -10.30 -5.99
C LYS A 130 7.76 -11.59 -6.83
N TRP A 131 6.59 -12.16 -7.15
CA TRP A 131 6.36 -13.29 -8.05
C TRP A 131 4.90 -13.36 -8.51
#